data_AF-A0A9D1PDT4-F1
#
_entry.id   AF-A0A9D1PDT4-F1
#
_cell.length_a   1.000
_cell.length_b   1.000
_cell.length_c   1.000
_cell.angle_alpha   90.00
_cell.angle_beta   90.00
_cell.angle_gamma   90.00
#
_symmetry.space_group_name_H-M   'P 1'
#
loop_
_entity.id
_entity.type
_entity.pdbx_description
1 polymer ?
#
loop_
_entity_poly.entity_id
_entity_poly.type
_entity_poly.pdbx_seq_one_letter_code
_entity_poly.pdbx_strand_id
1 'polypeptide(L)'
;MEDQEKRKRRRQSRERQRREAERREAERKKQERIERERIRRKKQVYRQMGILTAAAVLLILLIWGGVTIRAERREAAAQAAAAAAKEQEEREQQQAEQQAEEAMGTAMEELQEDLEDAVLDYDGSWSVYVKELEYDNSFSINNRGIYPASLIKLFAMAATYENMEQVLDNETDYLGSSSSAKETIQTLLENMIEISDNEAYNELVKLQSSSRDFTEGCSIINEYLQENGYVDTGVHTTLHPAASSSVKDGLGDNVTSVEDCGKLLEKIYRGTCGSQEDSGEMLHLLLNQENTLKIPGGLPDGIEVAHKTGETTEVQHDAGIIYGENTDFILCIMVDDVTSAAYVYPQIHELTETVYDALN
;
A
#
# COMPACT_ATOMS: atom_id res chain seq x y z
N MET A 1 106.04 -87.29 -49.63
CA MET A 1 104.92 -87.46 -48.69
C MET A 1 104.85 -86.38 -47.58
N GLU A 2 105.75 -85.40 -47.53
CA GLU A 2 105.82 -84.41 -46.42
C GLU A 2 105.02 -83.10 -46.64
N ASP A 3 104.56 -82.79 -47.86
CA ASP A 3 103.91 -81.50 -48.18
C ASP A 3 102.39 -81.46 -47.93
N GLN A 4 101.77 -82.61 -47.59
CA GLN A 4 100.33 -82.68 -47.31
C GLN A 4 99.95 -82.38 -45.84
N GLU A 5 100.85 -82.61 -44.86
CA GLU A 5 100.51 -82.41 -43.44
C GLU A 5 100.61 -80.95 -42.97
N LYS A 6 101.57 -80.17 -43.48
CA LYS A 6 101.75 -78.75 -43.11
C LYS A 6 100.56 -77.87 -43.52
N ARG A 7 99.90 -78.18 -44.65
CA ARG A 7 98.71 -77.47 -45.13
C ARG A 7 97.50 -77.71 -44.23
N LYS A 8 97.41 -78.86 -43.56
CA LYS A 8 96.28 -79.24 -42.68
C LYS A 8 96.29 -78.47 -41.36
N ARG A 9 97.47 -78.32 -40.71
CA ARG A 9 97.61 -77.64 -39.41
C ARG A 9 97.38 -76.13 -39.47
N ARG A 10 97.81 -75.46 -40.55
CA ARG A 10 97.55 -74.02 -40.75
C ARG A 10 96.08 -73.71 -41.02
N ARG A 11 95.35 -74.65 -41.63
CA ARG A 11 93.88 -74.55 -41.82
C ARG A 11 93.15 -74.62 -40.48
N GLN A 12 93.52 -75.56 -39.61
CA GLN A 12 92.88 -75.75 -38.30
C GLN A 12 93.10 -74.59 -37.32
N SER A 13 94.29 -73.96 -37.31
CA SER A 13 94.56 -72.81 -36.42
C SER A 13 93.78 -71.55 -36.82
N ARG A 14 93.72 -71.25 -38.13
CA ARG A 14 92.90 -70.15 -38.66
C ARG A 14 91.40 -70.39 -38.43
N GLU A 15 90.94 -71.63 -38.50
CA GLU A 15 89.56 -71.98 -38.14
C GLU A 15 89.28 -71.79 -36.66
N ARG A 16 90.22 -72.10 -35.75
CA ARG A 16 90.04 -71.88 -34.31
C ARG A 16 89.93 -70.40 -33.93
N GLN A 17 90.85 -69.57 -34.42
CA GLN A 17 90.83 -68.13 -34.16
C GLN A 17 89.58 -67.46 -34.76
N ARG A 18 89.16 -67.91 -35.94
CA ARG A 18 87.90 -67.47 -36.56
C ARG A 18 86.69 -67.86 -35.70
N ARG A 19 86.64 -69.09 -35.19
CA ARG A 19 85.55 -69.56 -34.29
C ARG A 19 85.50 -68.81 -32.96
N GLU A 20 86.65 -68.43 -32.38
CA GLU A 20 86.70 -67.63 -31.15
C GLU A 20 86.29 -66.17 -31.37
N ALA A 21 86.73 -65.56 -32.47
CA ALA A 21 86.29 -64.21 -32.85
C ALA A 21 84.78 -64.18 -33.13
N GLU A 22 84.27 -65.18 -33.86
CA GLU A 22 82.84 -65.38 -34.11
C GLU A 22 82.06 -65.58 -32.79
N ARG A 23 82.62 -66.30 -31.80
CA ARG A 23 82.01 -66.45 -30.46
C ARG A 23 81.95 -65.14 -29.67
N ARG A 24 83.04 -64.37 -29.61
CA ARG A 24 83.08 -63.08 -28.89
C ARG A 24 82.18 -62.04 -29.54
N GLU A 25 82.14 -62.02 -30.87
CA GLU A 25 81.22 -61.17 -31.61
C GLU A 25 79.76 -61.59 -31.38
N ALA A 26 79.48 -62.90 -31.33
CA ALA A 26 78.16 -63.42 -30.98
C ALA A 26 77.74 -63.07 -29.53
N GLU A 27 78.66 -63.13 -28.56
CA GLU A 27 78.39 -62.76 -27.16
C GLU A 27 78.17 -61.25 -27.00
N ARG A 28 78.96 -60.40 -27.66
CA ARG A 28 78.76 -58.95 -27.67
C ARG A 28 77.42 -58.59 -28.33
N LYS A 29 77.10 -59.17 -29.49
CA LYS A 29 75.79 -59.03 -30.14
C LYS A 29 74.65 -59.52 -29.25
N LYS A 30 74.87 -60.57 -28.45
CA LYS A 30 73.90 -61.08 -27.47
C LYS A 30 73.70 -60.10 -26.32
N GLN A 31 74.75 -59.51 -25.76
CA GLN A 31 74.64 -58.48 -24.71
C GLN A 31 73.99 -57.19 -25.21
N GLU A 32 74.39 -56.68 -26.38
CA GLU A 32 73.76 -55.52 -27.02
C GLU A 32 72.27 -55.79 -27.31
N ARG A 33 71.91 -57.02 -27.68
CA ARG A 33 70.51 -57.44 -27.85
C ARG A 33 69.73 -57.43 -26.54
N ILE A 34 70.30 -57.97 -25.46
CA ILE A 34 69.69 -57.97 -24.12
C ILE A 34 69.50 -56.54 -23.61
N GLU A 35 70.49 -55.66 -23.78
CA GLU A 35 70.42 -54.27 -23.34
C GLU A 35 69.40 -53.45 -24.16
N ARG A 36 69.37 -53.64 -25.49
CA ARG A 36 68.32 -53.07 -26.36
C ARG A 36 66.93 -53.57 -25.97
N GLU A 37 66.78 -54.85 -25.63
CA GLU A 37 65.54 -55.41 -25.11
C GLU A 37 65.15 -54.82 -23.74
N ARG A 38 66.13 -54.59 -22.84
CA ARG A 38 65.90 -53.96 -21.53
C ARG A 38 65.47 -52.50 -21.66
N ILE A 39 66.10 -51.72 -22.55
CA ILE A 39 65.71 -50.34 -22.85
C ILE A 39 64.34 -50.30 -23.51
N ARG A 40 64.05 -51.20 -24.47
CA ARG A 40 62.72 -51.33 -25.07
C ARG A 40 61.65 -51.64 -24.03
N ARG A 41 61.89 -52.61 -23.13
CA ARG A 41 60.98 -52.94 -22.03
C ARG A 41 60.76 -51.76 -21.09
N LYS A 42 61.82 -51.04 -20.67
CA LYS A 42 61.68 -49.81 -19.87
C LYS A 42 60.86 -48.74 -20.58
N LYS A 43 61.16 -48.45 -21.86
CA LYS A 43 60.37 -47.50 -22.67
C LYS A 43 58.91 -47.93 -22.81
N GLN A 44 58.65 -49.23 -22.96
CA GLN A 44 57.29 -49.78 -23.04
C GLN A 44 56.53 -49.64 -21.71
N VAL A 45 57.19 -49.89 -20.57
CA VAL A 45 56.62 -49.68 -19.23
C VAL A 45 56.35 -48.19 -18.98
N TYR A 46 57.29 -47.29 -19.28
CA TYR A 46 57.05 -45.85 -19.15
C TYR A 46 55.93 -45.36 -20.08
N ARG A 47 55.81 -45.91 -21.29
CA ARG A 47 54.70 -45.60 -22.20
C ARG A 47 53.36 -46.09 -21.64
N GLN A 48 53.30 -47.31 -21.10
CA GLN A 48 52.09 -47.83 -20.46
C GLN A 48 51.73 -47.05 -19.20
N MET A 49 52.71 -46.70 -18.37
CA MET A 49 52.50 -45.91 -17.15
C MET A 49 52.02 -44.50 -17.48
N GLY A 50 52.56 -43.85 -18.52
CA GLY A 50 52.09 -42.57 -19.01
C GLY A 50 50.66 -42.60 -19.59
N ILE A 51 50.27 -43.71 -20.23
CA ILE A 51 48.88 -43.91 -20.68
C ILE A 51 47.93 -44.09 -19.48
N LEU A 52 48.34 -44.87 -18.47
CA LEU A 52 47.55 -45.09 -17.26
C LEU A 52 47.37 -43.81 -16.44
N THR A 53 48.40 -42.99 -16.28
CA THR A 53 48.29 -41.70 -15.60
C THR A 53 47.41 -40.72 -16.37
N ALA A 54 47.55 -40.65 -17.71
CA ALA A 54 46.66 -39.82 -18.54
C ALA A 54 45.20 -40.28 -18.44
N ALA A 55 44.95 -41.59 -18.45
CA ALA A 55 43.61 -42.15 -18.26
C ALA A 55 43.03 -41.84 -16.88
N ALA A 56 43.84 -41.94 -15.81
CA ALA A 56 43.42 -41.61 -14.45
C ALA A 56 43.06 -40.12 -14.30
N VAL A 57 43.85 -39.21 -14.88
CA VAL A 57 43.57 -37.77 -14.87
C VAL A 57 42.28 -37.46 -15.64
N LEU A 58 42.08 -38.06 -16.82
CA LEU A 58 40.83 -37.95 -17.57
C LEU A 58 39.63 -38.41 -16.76
N LEU A 59 39.76 -39.52 -16.03
CA LEU A 59 38.68 -40.08 -15.22
C LEU A 59 38.34 -39.18 -14.03
N ILE A 60 39.35 -38.57 -13.38
CA ILE A 60 39.15 -37.57 -12.32
C ILE A 60 38.44 -36.32 -12.86
N LEU A 61 38.86 -35.81 -14.03
CA LEU A 61 38.23 -34.64 -14.65
C LEU A 61 36.76 -34.92 -15.03
N LEU A 62 36.46 -36.13 -15.53
CA LEU A 62 35.08 -36.54 -15.83
C LEU A 62 34.22 -36.64 -14.57
N ILE A 63 34.76 -37.21 -13.48
CA ILE A 63 34.05 -37.28 -12.20
C ILE A 63 33.83 -35.88 -11.64
N TRP A 64 34.87 -35.04 -11.61
CA TRP A 64 34.78 -33.68 -11.06
C TRP A 64 33.80 -32.82 -11.86
N GLY A 65 33.90 -32.81 -13.19
CA GLY A 65 32.93 -32.13 -14.06
C GLY A 65 31.50 -32.67 -13.90
N GLY A 66 31.33 -33.98 -13.71
CA GLY A 66 30.02 -34.57 -13.44
C GLY A 66 29.43 -34.15 -12.10
N VAL A 67 30.26 -33.97 -11.07
CA VAL A 67 29.85 -33.49 -9.74
C VAL A 67 29.49 -32.01 -9.78
N THR A 68 30.29 -31.16 -10.44
CA THR A 68 30.01 -29.72 -10.57
C THR A 68 28.73 -29.47 -11.35
N ILE A 69 28.55 -30.13 -12.51
CA ILE A 69 27.31 -30.03 -13.29
C ILE A 69 26.09 -30.47 -12.49
N ARG A 70 26.21 -31.51 -11.65
CA ARG A 70 25.13 -31.95 -10.76
C ARG A 70 24.84 -30.94 -9.65
N ALA A 71 25.86 -30.29 -9.09
CA ALA A 71 25.70 -29.25 -8.08
C ALA A 71 25.02 -28.01 -8.67
N GLU A 72 25.50 -27.51 -9.81
CA GLU A 72 24.90 -26.38 -10.53
C GLU A 72 23.44 -26.67 -10.93
N ARG A 73 23.14 -27.89 -11.41
CA ARG A 73 21.76 -28.29 -11.71
C ARG A 73 20.87 -28.36 -10.47
N ARG A 74 21.40 -28.78 -9.32
CA ARG A 74 20.65 -28.79 -8.05
C ARG A 74 20.36 -27.37 -7.58
N GLU A 75 21.34 -26.48 -7.70
CA GLU A 75 21.20 -25.07 -7.33
C GLU A 75 20.18 -24.37 -8.25
N ALA A 76 20.28 -24.56 -9.57
CA ALA A 76 19.30 -24.05 -10.52
C ALA A 76 17.89 -24.63 -10.29
N ALA A 77 17.77 -25.93 -9.97
CA ALA A 77 16.49 -26.54 -9.64
C ALA A 77 15.91 -25.99 -8.32
N ALA A 78 16.75 -25.74 -7.31
CA ALA A 78 16.33 -25.14 -6.05
C ALA A 78 15.86 -23.68 -6.24
N GLN A 79 16.56 -22.90 -7.06
CA GLN A 79 16.15 -21.54 -7.42
C GLN A 79 14.82 -21.53 -8.20
N ALA A 80 14.66 -22.44 -9.16
CA ALA A 80 13.41 -22.57 -9.91
C ALA A 80 12.23 -22.99 -9.01
N ALA A 81 12.47 -23.90 -8.07
CA ALA A 81 11.44 -24.31 -7.09
C ALA A 81 11.05 -23.16 -6.15
N ALA A 82 12.03 -22.36 -5.69
CA ALA A 82 11.77 -21.19 -4.86
C ALA A 82 10.99 -20.10 -5.63
N ALA A 83 11.33 -19.86 -6.90
CA ALA A 83 10.60 -18.93 -7.75
C ALA A 83 9.15 -19.39 -7.99
N ALA A 84 8.94 -20.68 -8.28
CA ALA A 84 7.62 -21.25 -8.46
C ALA A 84 6.77 -21.21 -7.17
N ALA A 85 7.39 -21.43 -6.00
CA ALA A 85 6.71 -21.31 -4.71
C ALA A 85 6.29 -19.86 -4.44
N LYS A 86 7.15 -18.87 -4.74
CA LYS A 86 6.80 -17.45 -4.62
C LYS A 86 5.68 -17.05 -5.57
N GLU A 87 5.72 -17.51 -6.82
CA GLU A 87 4.65 -17.25 -7.80
C GLU A 87 3.32 -17.90 -7.39
N GLN A 88 3.38 -19.08 -6.77
CA GLN A 88 2.19 -19.73 -6.21
C GLN A 88 1.63 -18.95 -5.03
N GLU A 89 2.47 -18.49 -4.10
CA GLU A 89 2.05 -17.67 -2.96
C GLU A 89 1.43 -16.33 -3.42
N GLU A 90 2.05 -15.65 -4.39
CA GLU A 90 1.50 -14.43 -4.99
C GLU A 90 0.14 -14.67 -5.67
N ARG A 91 -0.05 -15.83 -6.33
CA ARG A 91 -1.34 -16.20 -6.93
C ARG A 91 -2.41 -16.53 -5.89
N GLU A 92 -2.04 -17.23 -4.83
CA GLU A 92 -2.95 -17.56 -3.74
C GLU A 92 -3.40 -16.28 -3.00
N GLN A 93 -2.49 -15.32 -2.80
CA GLN A 93 -2.81 -14.00 -2.26
C GLN A 93 -3.77 -13.23 -3.18
N GLN A 94 -3.47 -13.14 -4.47
CA GLN A 94 -4.36 -12.46 -5.44
C GLN A 94 -5.74 -13.11 -5.52
N GLN A 95 -5.83 -14.43 -5.45
CA GLN A 95 -7.12 -15.14 -5.42
C GLN A 95 -7.89 -14.87 -4.13
N ALA A 96 -7.21 -14.80 -2.98
CA ALA A 96 -7.84 -14.49 -1.71
C ALA A 96 -8.34 -13.03 -1.68
N GLU A 97 -7.54 -12.08 -2.16
CA GLU A 97 -7.90 -10.66 -2.28
C GLU A 97 -9.11 -10.47 -3.19
N GLN A 98 -9.11 -11.11 -4.37
CA GLN A 98 -10.26 -11.06 -5.28
C GLN A 98 -11.52 -11.66 -4.65
N GLN A 99 -11.39 -12.77 -3.91
CA GLN A 99 -12.53 -13.37 -3.21
C GLN A 99 -13.06 -12.48 -2.08
N ALA A 100 -12.17 -11.76 -1.37
CA ALA A 100 -12.55 -10.81 -0.34
C ALA A 100 -13.26 -9.59 -0.93
N GLU A 101 -12.76 -9.04 -2.04
CA GLU A 101 -13.39 -7.94 -2.78
C GLU A 101 -14.80 -8.32 -3.27
N GLU A 102 -14.95 -9.51 -3.88
CA GLU A 102 -16.26 -10.02 -4.34
C GLU A 102 -17.24 -10.24 -3.18
N ALA A 103 -16.75 -10.77 -2.04
CA ALA A 103 -17.56 -10.97 -0.85
C ALA A 103 -17.99 -9.64 -0.21
N MET A 104 -17.08 -8.66 -0.13
CA MET A 104 -17.37 -7.32 0.39
C MET A 104 -18.37 -6.60 -0.50
N GLY A 105 -18.22 -6.68 -1.82
CA GLY A 105 -19.20 -6.13 -2.76
C GLY A 105 -20.60 -6.71 -2.54
N THR A 106 -20.71 -8.02 -2.31
CA THR A 106 -22.00 -8.67 -2.00
C THR A 106 -22.57 -8.19 -0.66
N ALA A 107 -21.74 -8.08 0.38
CA ALA A 107 -22.16 -7.57 1.69
C ALA A 107 -22.65 -6.11 1.62
N MET A 108 -22.01 -5.28 0.80
CA MET A 108 -22.41 -3.89 0.57
C MET A 108 -23.75 -3.78 -0.19
N GLU A 109 -24.02 -4.68 -1.14
CA GLU A 109 -25.34 -4.76 -1.80
C GLU A 109 -26.45 -5.16 -0.82
N GLU A 110 -26.21 -6.18 0.02
CA GLU A 110 -27.16 -6.61 1.06
C GLU A 110 -27.40 -5.50 2.10
N LEU A 111 -26.32 -4.85 2.56
CA LEU A 111 -26.40 -3.72 3.49
C LEU A 111 -27.20 -2.55 2.91
N GLN A 112 -27.03 -2.24 1.61
CA GLN A 112 -27.82 -1.20 0.98
C GLN A 112 -29.33 -1.50 1.05
N GLU A 113 -29.74 -2.74 0.74
CA GLU A 113 -31.14 -3.16 0.83
C GLU A 113 -31.66 -3.05 2.27
N ASP A 114 -30.90 -3.52 3.26
CA ASP A 114 -31.27 -3.45 4.68
C ASP A 114 -31.47 -2.00 5.17
N LEU A 115 -30.56 -1.09 4.80
CA LEU A 115 -30.68 0.32 5.18
C LEU A 115 -31.81 1.03 4.42
N GLU A 116 -32.03 0.72 3.14
CA GLU A 116 -33.15 1.25 2.35
C GLU A 116 -34.49 0.87 2.99
N ASP A 117 -34.64 -0.38 3.42
CA ASP A 117 -35.84 -0.85 4.12
C ASP A 117 -36.00 -0.19 5.50
N ALA A 118 -34.91 -0.06 6.28
CA ALA A 118 -34.94 0.55 7.60
C ALA A 118 -35.41 2.01 7.57
N VAL A 119 -34.88 2.82 6.65
CA VAL A 119 -35.20 4.25 6.60
C VAL A 119 -36.62 4.56 6.11
N LEU A 120 -37.31 3.59 5.48
CA LEU A 120 -38.71 3.73 5.08
C LEU A 120 -39.69 3.77 6.26
N ASP A 121 -39.33 3.11 7.37
CA ASP A 121 -40.15 3.02 8.57
C ASP A 121 -39.88 4.14 9.58
N TYR A 122 -38.84 4.95 9.37
CA TYR A 122 -38.46 6.03 10.25
C TYR A 122 -39.23 7.32 9.97
N ASP A 123 -39.59 8.05 11.03
CA ASP A 123 -40.11 9.41 10.91
C ASP A 123 -39.03 10.35 10.35
N GLY A 124 -39.44 11.28 9.50
CA GLY A 124 -38.55 12.23 8.81
C GLY A 124 -38.10 11.72 7.44
N SER A 125 -37.21 12.49 6.80
CA SER A 125 -36.59 12.09 5.53
C SER A 125 -35.09 11.88 5.74
N TRP A 126 -34.64 10.68 5.39
CA TRP A 126 -33.29 10.20 5.67
C TRP A 126 -32.47 10.11 4.38
N SER A 127 -31.29 10.72 4.40
CA SER A 127 -30.23 10.51 3.43
C SER A 127 -29.05 9.84 4.13
N VAL A 128 -28.50 8.79 3.51
CA VAL A 128 -27.39 8.02 4.07
C VAL A 128 -26.34 7.80 2.99
N TYR A 129 -25.06 7.90 3.36
CA TYR A 129 -23.94 7.50 2.53
C TYR A 129 -23.05 6.56 3.33
N VAL A 130 -22.70 5.43 2.72
CA VAL A 130 -21.77 4.45 3.29
C VAL A 130 -20.64 4.23 2.30
N LYS A 131 -19.40 4.25 2.79
CA LYS A 131 -18.22 3.86 2.01
C LYS A 131 -17.30 2.98 2.83
N GLU A 132 -17.07 1.78 2.33
CA GLU A 132 -16.04 0.87 2.80
C GLU A 132 -14.70 1.24 2.12
N LEU A 133 -13.62 1.37 2.90
CA LEU A 133 -12.38 2.03 2.44
C LEU A 133 -11.29 1.11 1.90
N GLU A 134 -11.33 -0.20 2.20
CA GLU A 134 -10.35 -1.20 1.75
C GLU A 134 -10.52 -1.50 0.25
N TYR A 135 -11.75 -1.79 -0.18
CA TYR A 135 -12.07 -2.16 -1.57
C TYR A 135 -12.84 -1.06 -2.34
N ASP A 136 -13.02 0.10 -1.72
CA ASP A 136 -13.60 1.31 -2.32
C ASP A 136 -15.10 1.18 -2.69
N ASN A 137 -15.82 0.26 -2.04
CA ASN A 137 -17.25 0.08 -2.23
C ASN A 137 -18.03 1.23 -1.57
N SER A 138 -19.08 1.73 -2.22
CA SER A 138 -19.95 2.74 -1.63
C SER A 138 -21.35 2.74 -2.24
N PHE A 139 -22.31 3.25 -1.48
CA PHE A 139 -23.66 3.54 -1.95
C PHE A 139 -24.23 4.76 -1.22
N SER A 140 -25.29 5.34 -1.79
CA SER A 140 -26.05 6.43 -1.19
C SER A 140 -27.54 6.16 -1.27
N ILE A 141 -28.25 6.50 -0.19
CA ILE A 141 -29.70 6.41 -0.07
C ILE A 141 -30.25 7.83 -0.03
N ASN A 142 -31.20 8.14 -0.92
CA ASN A 142 -31.87 9.43 -1.01
C ASN A 142 -30.91 10.65 -1.03
N ASN A 143 -29.76 10.54 -1.70
CA ASN A 143 -28.81 11.66 -1.76
C ASN A 143 -29.45 12.91 -2.39
N ARG A 144 -29.38 14.04 -1.68
CA ARG A 144 -29.87 15.35 -2.14
C ARG A 144 -29.27 16.48 -1.29
N GLY A 145 -29.42 17.70 -1.77
CA GLY A 145 -29.15 18.91 -0.97
C GLY A 145 -30.11 19.04 0.22
N ILE A 146 -29.55 19.15 1.41
CA ILE A 146 -30.25 19.37 2.69
C ILE A 146 -29.59 20.53 3.42
N TYR A 147 -30.35 21.28 4.22
CA TYR A 147 -29.79 22.29 5.12
C TYR A 147 -28.82 21.61 6.12
N PRO A 148 -27.52 21.95 6.13
CA PRO A 148 -26.48 21.14 6.75
C PRO A 148 -26.37 21.29 8.27
N ALA A 149 -27.04 22.29 8.87
CA ALA A 149 -26.70 22.78 10.19
C ALA A 149 -25.16 22.93 10.35
N SER A 150 -24.55 22.32 11.37
CA SER A 150 -23.10 22.39 11.59
C SER A 150 -22.25 21.49 10.68
N LEU A 151 -22.81 20.63 9.82
CA LEU A 151 -21.99 19.87 8.85
C LEU A 151 -21.26 20.79 7.85
N ILE A 152 -21.79 21.99 7.60
CA ILE A 152 -21.13 22.98 6.74
C ILE A 152 -19.74 23.38 7.22
N LYS A 153 -19.46 23.18 8.52
CA LYS A 153 -18.16 23.46 9.13
C LYS A 153 -17.05 22.54 8.62
N LEU A 154 -17.39 21.33 8.15
CA LEU A 154 -16.44 20.45 7.46
C LEU A 154 -15.82 21.16 6.24
N PHE A 155 -16.67 21.77 5.44
CA PHE A 155 -16.26 22.45 4.21
C PHE A 155 -15.56 23.78 4.48
N ALA A 156 -16.00 24.53 5.49
CA ALA A 156 -15.27 25.73 5.92
C ALA A 156 -13.87 25.38 6.45
N MET A 157 -13.73 24.30 7.23
CA MET A 157 -12.42 23.79 7.66
C MET A 157 -11.54 23.43 6.46
N ALA A 158 -12.06 22.62 5.54
CA ALA A 158 -11.31 22.17 4.37
C ALA A 158 -10.84 23.36 3.51
N ALA A 159 -11.71 24.34 3.27
CA ALA A 159 -11.36 25.57 2.55
C ALA A 159 -10.37 26.45 3.32
N THR A 160 -10.43 26.48 4.66
CA THR A 160 -9.44 27.19 5.49
C THR A 160 -8.05 26.57 5.37
N TYR A 161 -7.94 25.24 5.37
CA TYR A 161 -6.65 24.58 5.15
C TYR A 161 -6.12 24.78 3.73
N GLU A 162 -6.99 24.67 2.71
CA GLU A 162 -6.61 24.96 1.33
C GLU A 162 -6.05 26.40 1.19
N ASN A 163 -6.72 27.36 1.82
CA ASN A 163 -6.39 28.78 1.72
C ASN A 163 -5.53 29.27 2.90
N MET A 164 -4.81 28.39 3.61
CA MET A 164 -4.17 28.71 4.89
C MET A 164 -3.18 29.89 4.79
N GLU A 165 -2.41 29.99 3.71
CA GLU A 165 -1.49 31.10 3.48
C GLU A 165 -2.24 32.45 3.44
N GLN A 166 -3.32 32.53 2.64
CA GLN A 166 -4.14 33.72 2.52
C GLN A 166 -4.88 34.06 3.81
N VAL A 167 -5.45 33.06 4.49
CA VAL A 167 -6.14 33.24 5.78
C VAL A 167 -5.17 33.78 6.84
N LEU A 168 -3.95 33.25 6.89
CA LEU A 168 -2.90 33.72 7.80
C LEU A 168 -2.45 35.15 7.48
N ASP A 169 -2.28 35.49 6.20
CA ASP A 169 -1.92 36.83 5.78
C ASP A 169 -3.00 37.85 6.15
N ASN A 170 -4.28 37.55 5.86
CA ASN A 170 -5.41 38.41 6.19
C ASN A 170 -5.50 38.68 7.71
N GLU A 171 -5.32 37.64 8.54
CA GLU A 171 -5.34 37.79 10.00
C GLU A 171 -4.08 38.51 10.51
N THR A 172 -2.93 38.28 9.89
CA THR A 172 -1.67 38.97 10.23
C THR A 172 -1.77 40.46 9.96
N ASP A 173 -2.35 40.86 8.84
CA ASP A 173 -2.57 42.27 8.49
C ASP A 173 -3.51 42.96 9.47
N TYR A 174 -4.52 42.24 9.97
CA TYR A 174 -5.46 42.76 10.97
C TYR A 174 -4.84 42.89 12.37
N LEU A 175 -4.14 41.86 12.85
CA LEU A 175 -3.58 41.83 14.20
C LEU A 175 -2.18 42.48 14.30
N GLY A 176 -1.49 42.65 13.18
CA GLY A 176 -0.10 43.09 13.12
C GLY A 176 0.90 42.07 13.66
N SER A 177 0.52 40.79 13.77
CA SER A 177 1.36 39.72 14.35
C SER A 177 1.01 38.34 13.79
N SER A 178 1.93 37.76 13.02
CA SER A 178 1.78 36.41 12.44
C SER A 178 1.64 35.32 13.50
N SER A 179 2.34 35.43 14.64
CA SER A 179 2.19 34.46 15.74
C SER A 179 0.80 34.52 16.37
N SER A 180 0.25 35.72 16.58
CA SER A 180 -1.10 35.90 17.14
C SER A 180 -2.17 35.44 16.15
N ALA A 181 -1.94 35.68 14.86
CA ALA A 181 -2.82 35.22 13.78
C ALA A 181 -2.90 33.69 13.74
N LYS A 182 -1.75 33.01 13.77
CA LYS A 182 -1.70 31.54 13.82
C LYS A 182 -2.45 30.97 15.03
N GLU A 183 -2.23 31.52 16.22
CA GLU A 183 -2.92 31.10 17.46
C GLU A 183 -4.45 31.32 17.34
N THR A 184 -4.87 32.44 16.75
CA THR A 184 -6.29 32.76 16.55
C THR A 184 -6.93 31.77 15.58
N ILE A 185 -6.32 31.53 14.42
CA ILE A 185 -6.86 30.60 13.41
C ILE A 185 -6.96 29.18 13.96
N GLN A 186 -5.92 28.72 14.68
CA GLN A 186 -5.93 27.41 15.34
C GLN A 186 -7.09 27.30 16.34
N THR A 187 -7.25 28.31 17.21
CA THR A 187 -8.35 28.35 18.20
C THR A 187 -9.72 28.37 17.52
N LEU A 188 -9.86 29.05 16.39
CA LEU A 188 -11.11 29.06 15.63
C LEU A 188 -11.41 27.69 15.01
N LEU A 189 -10.42 27.01 14.45
CA LEU A 189 -10.57 25.66 13.89
C LEU A 189 -10.96 24.64 14.96
N GLU A 190 -10.23 24.63 16.09
CA GLU A 190 -10.53 23.81 17.28
C GLU A 190 -11.96 24.03 17.75
N ASN A 191 -12.34 25.28 18.03
CA ASN A 191 -13.69 25.58 18.53
C ASN A 191 -14.79 25.25 17.49
N MET A 192 -14.54 25.51 16.21
CA MET A 192 -15.52 25.25 15.15
C MET A 192 -15.78 23.75 14.99
N ILE A 193 -14.77 22.91 15.12
CA ILE A 193 -14.91 21.47 14.92
C ILE A 193 -15.25 20.80 16.24
N GLU A 194 -14.42 20.88 17.27
CA GLU A 194 -14.50 20.07 18.50
C GLU A 194 -15.76 20.34 19.31
N ILE A 195 -16.15 21.61 19.46
CA ILE A 195 -17.33 22.03 20.25
C ILE A 195 -18.42 22.71 19.40
N SER A 196 -18.25 22.68 18.08
CA SER A 196 -19.21 23.22 17.11
C SER A 196 -19.56 24.70 17.29
N ASP A 197 -18.59 25.55 17.60
CA ASP A 197 -18.83 26.99 17.77
C ASP A 197 -19.25 27.68 16.45
N ASN A 198 -20.34 28.45 16.51
CA ASN A 198 -20.89 29.15 15.35
C ASN A 198 -20.17 30.46 15.04
N GLU A 199 -19.63 31.14 16.04
CA GLU A 199 -18.86 32.37 15.81
C GLU A 199 -17.54 32.04 15.12
N ALA A 200 -16.90 30.94 15.51
CA ALA A 200 -15.67 30.45 14.91
C ALA A 200 -15.85 30.16 13.42
N TYR A 201 -16.97 29.52 13.04
CA TYR A 201 -17.35 29.38 11.63
C TYR A 201 -17.50 30.72 10.93
N ASN A 202 -18.26 31.66 11.53
CA ASN A 202 -18.51 32.96 10.90
C ASN A 202 -17.21 33.76 10.70
N GLU A 203 -16.31 33.74 11.68
CA GLU A 203 -15.01 34.40 11.58
C GLU A 203 -14.11 33.71 10.55
N LEU A 204 -14.00 32.37 10.56
CA LEU A 204 -13.21 31.66 9.55
C LEU A 204 -13.68 31.92 8.11
N VAL A 205 -15.00 32.01 7.89
CA VAL A 205 -15.53 32.41 6.59
C VAL A 205 -15.10 33.84 6.23
N LYS A 206 -15.18 34.81 7.16
CA LYS A 206 -14.71 36.18 6.90
C LYS A 206 -13.22 36.22 6.57
N LEU A 207 -12.39 35.46 7.29
CA LEU A 207 -10.93 35.43 7.12
C LEU A 207 -10.47 34.95 5.75
N GLN A 208 -11.34 34.31 4.97
CA GLN A 208 -11.07 33.98 3.57
C GLN A 208 -10.82 35.26 2.75
N SER A 209 -11.44 36.38 3.11
CA SER A 209 -11.29 37.66 2.40
C SER A 209 -10.41 38.66 3.16
N SER A 210 -9.62 39.45 2.42
CA SER A 210 -8.79 40.52 3.02
C SER A 210 -9.61 41.67 3.59
N SER A 211 -10.84 41.85 3.13
CA SER A 211 -11.82 42.80 3.68
C SER A 211 -12.48 42.31 4.97
N ARG A 212 -12.31 41.01 5.30
CA ARG A 212 -13.03 40.28 6.35
C ARG A 212 -14.55 40.34 6.19
N ASP A 213 -15.02 40.40 4.95
CA ASP A 213 -16.44 40.36 4.64
C ASP A 213 -16.93 38.91 4.52
N PHE A 214 -18.08 38.63 5.14
CA PHE A 214 -18.63 37.27 5.15
C PHE A 214 -19.07 36.83 3.75
N THR A 215 -19.68 37.72 2.95
CA THR A 215 -20.19 37.38 1.62
C THR A 215 -19.06 37.19 0.61
N GLU A 216 -17.99 37.99 0.70
CA GLU A 216 -16.77 37.74 -0.07
C GLU A 216 -16.13 36.41 0.34
N GLY A 217 -16.11 36.09 1.63
CA GLY A 217 -15.66 34.80 2.13
C GLY A 217 -16.46 33.61 1.62
N CYS A 218 -17.80 33.72 1.59
CA CYS A 218 -18.67 32.74 0.95
C CYS A 218 -18.29 32.50 -0.51
N SER A 219 -18.02 33.57 -1.27
CA SER A 219 -17.63 33.45 -2.68
C SER A 219 -16.35 32.62 -2.86
N ILE A 220 -15.34 32.86 -2.02
CA ILE A 220 -14.05 32.14 -2.07
C ILE A 220 -14.24 30.67 -1.70
N ILE A 221 -15.01 30.38 -0.65
CA ILE A 221 -15.30 28.98 -0.27
C ILE A 221 -16.09 28.27 -1.36
N ASN A 222 -17.10 28.91 -1.96
CA ASN A 222 -17.89 28.28 -3.03
C ASN A 222 -17.06 28.03 -4.31
N GLU A 223 -16.04 28.84 -4.60
CA GLU A 223 -15.08 28.57 -5.67
C GLU A 223 -14.28 27.30 -5.36
N TYR A 224 -13.71 27.19 -4.14
CA TYR A 224 -13.07 25.97 -3.67
C TYR A 224 -13.99 24.75 -3.79
N LEU A 225 -15.27 24.89 -3.42
CA LEU A 225 -16.25 23.81 -3.48
C LEU A 225 -16.46 23.30 -4.90
N GLN A 226 -16.61 24.23 -5.86
CA GLN A 226 -16.77 23.92 -7.27
C GLN A 226 -15.52 23.24 -7.85
N GLU A 227 -14.32 23.77 -7.56
CA GLU A 227 -13.06 23.22 -8.04
C GLU A 227 -12.79 21.79 -7.53
N ASN A 228 -13.28 21.48 -6.32
CA ASN A 228 -13.09 20.20 -5.67
C ASN A 228 -14.21 19.17 -5.92
N GLY A 229 -15.24 19.55 -6.69
CA GLY A 229 -16.33 18.66 -7.10
C GLY A 229 -17.43 18.44 -6.06
N TYR A 230 -17.58 19.34 -5.08
CA TYR A 230 -18.67 19.32 -4.11
C TYR A 230 -19.90 20.03 -4.69
N VAL A 231 -20.57 19.37 -5.62
CA VAL A 231 -21.60 19.96 -6.49
C VAL A 231 -22.94 20.22 -5.81
N ASP A 232 -23.19 19.60 -4.67
CA ASP A 232 -24.43 19.74 -3.89
C ASP A 232 -24.21 20.54 -2.59
N THR A 233 -23.05 21.18 -2.46
CA THR A 233 -22.65 21.94 -1.28
C THR A 233 -22.49 23.43 -1.59
N GLY A 234 -23.01 24.28 -0.70
CA GLY A 234 -22.92 25.73 -0.81
C GLY A 234 -22.90 26.44 0.54
N VAL A 235 -22.02 27.43 0.67
CA VAL A 235 -21.87 28.30 1.85
C VAL A 235 -22.42 29.69 1.54
N HIS A 236 -23.47 30.12 2.24
CA HIS A 236 -24.24 31.31 1.92
C HIS A 236 -24.70 32.14 3.12
N THR A 237 -24.80 31.54 4.30
CA THR A 237 -25.39 32.18 5.50
C THR A 237 -24.51 32.02 6.73
N THR A 238 -24.45 33.06 7.57
CA THR A 238 -23.88 32.96 8.91
C THR A 238 -24.65 31.95 9.78
N LEU A 239 -23.96 31.32 10.73
CA LEU A 239 -24.58 30.44 11.73
C LEU A 239 -24.89 31.21 13.03
N HIS A 240 -25.94 30.77 13.73
CA HIS A 240 -26.41 31.38 14.98
C HIS A 240 -26.87 30.34 16.01
N PRO A 241 -26.78 30.63 17.32
CA PRO A 241 -26.38 31.90 17.95
C PRO A 241 -24.89 32.21 17.79
N ALA A 242 -24.55 33.49 17.61
CA ALA A 242 -23.18 33.95 17.38
C ALA A 242 -23.06 35.45 17.73
N ALA A 243 -21.84 35.98 17.88
CA ALA A 243 -21.60 37.40 18.15
C ALA A 243 -21.70 38.25 16.87
N SER A 244 -21.31 37.66 15.75
CA SER A 244 -21.50 38.17 14.40
C SER A 244 -22.97 38.45 14.08
N SER A 245 -23.21 39.54 13.35
CA SER A 245 -24.54 39.84 12.81
C SER A 245 -24.97 38.79 11.78
N SER A 246 -26.27 38.56 11.65
CA SER A 246 -26.81 37.72 10.58
C SER A 246 -26.55 38.31 9.20
N VAL A 247 -25.86 37.54 8.36
CA VAL A 247 -25.51 37.91 6.98
C VAL A 247 -25.83 36.74 6.04
N LYS A 248 -26.30 37.07 4.84
CA LYS A 248 -26.58 36.13 3.74
C LYS A 248 -26.12 36.78 2.43
N ASP A 249 -25.49 36.01 1.56
CA ASP A 249 -24.95 36.48 0.27
C ASP A 249 -26.04 36.73 -0.81
N GLY A 250 -27.26 36.24 -0.57
CA GLY A 250 -28.40 36.38 -1.46
C GLY A 250 -28.53 35.28 -2.52
N LEU A 251 -27.68 34.24 -2.48
CA LEU A 251 -27.65 33.15 -3.47
C LEU A 251 -28.36 31.87 -3.03
N GLY A 252 -28.64 31.71 -1.74
CA GLY A 252 -29.30 30.52 -1.21
C GLY A 252 -29.08 30.40 0.29
N ASP A 253 -29.65 29.38 0.92
CA ASP A 253 -29.25 28.98 2.28
C ASP A 253 -28.08 27.99 2.19
N ASN A 254 -27.34 27.81 3.30
CA ASN A 254 -26.33 26.74 3.37
C ASN A 254 -26.97 25.40 2.97
N VAL A 255 -26.27 24.63 2.15
CA VAL A 255 -26.73 23.31 1.65
C VAL A 255 -25.54 22.36 1.58
N THR A 256 -25.75 21.07 1.82
CA THR A 256 -24.81 19.99 1.50
C THR A 256 -25.55 18.69 1.23
N SER A 257 -24.81 17.63 0.88
CA SER A 257 -25.34 16.29 0.67
C SER A 257 -24.45 15.25 1.35
N VAL A 258 -25.01 14.06 1.61
CA VAL A 258 -24.26 12.95 2.21
C VAL A 258 -23.10 12.50 1.32
N GLU A 259 -23.23 12.57 -0.01
CA GLU A 259 -22.14 12.26 -0.93
C GLU A 259 -21.00 13.27 -0.87
N ASP A 260 -21.28 14.57 -0.78
CA ASP A 260 -20.23 15.58 -0.68
C ASP A 260 -19.51 15.51 0.67
N CYS A 261 -20.24 15.26 1.77
CA CYS A 261 -19.63 14.97 3.07
C CYS A 261 -18.73 13.73 2.98
N GLY A 262 -19.22 12.65 2.38
CA GLY A 262 -18.47 11.41 2.20
C GLY A 262 -17.18 11.61 1.40
N LYS A 263 -17.25 12.32 0.27
CA LYS A 263 -16.08 12.65 -0.57
C LYS A 263 -15.03 13.45 0.20
N LEU A 264 -15.45 14.44 1.00
CA LEU A 264 -14.53 15.25 1.79
C LEU A 264 -13.85 14.39 2.87
N LEU A 265 -14.62 13.59 3.61
CA LEU A 265 -14.08 12.69 4.63
C LEU A 265 -13.12 11.65 4.02
N GLU A 266 -13.42 11.14 2.82
CA GLU A 266 -12.52 10.25 2.09
C GLU A 266 -11.19 10.94 1.76
N LYS A 267 -11.23 12.18 1.24
CA LYS A 267 -9.99 12.93 0.95
C LYS A 267 -9.17 13.16 2.23
N ILE A 268 -9.82 13.47 3.35
CA ILE A 268 -9.15 13.62 4.65
C ILE A 268 -8.50 12.29 5.07
N TYR A 269 -9.26 11.19 5.06
CA TYR A 269 -8.77 9.86 5.40
C TYR A 269 -7.57 9.43 4.54
N ARG A 270 -7.65 9.65 3.22
CA ARG A 270 -6.60 9.27 2.26
C ARG A 270 -5.40 10.23 2.27
N GLY A 271 -5.43 11.32 3.04
CA GLY A 271 -4.35 12.30 3.09
C GLY A 271 -4.23 13.18 1.85
N THR A 272 -5.34 13.39 1.14
CA THR A 272 -5.41 14.11 -0.15
C THR A 272 -6.28 15.37 -0.12
N CYS A 273 -6.77 15.77 1.06
CA CYS A 273 -7.41 17.07 1.26
C CYS A 273 -6.34 18.10 1.62
N GLY A 274 -5.91 18.91 0.64
CA GLY A 274 -4.73 19.76 0.76
C GLY A 274 -3.45 18.92 0.77
N SER A 275 -2.55 19.16 1.73
CA SER A 275 -1.40 18.29 1.97
C SER A 275 -1.71 17.14 2.93
N GLN A 276 -0.81 16.16 3.02
CA GLN A 276 -0.91 15.08 4.00
C GLN A 276 -0.87 15.62 5.45
N GLU A 277 -0.14 16.72 5.69
CA GLU A 277 -0.10 17.39 7.00
C GLU A 277 -1.47 18.03 7.31
N ASP A 278 -2.03 18.78 6.36
CA ASP A 278 -3.36 19.40 6.52
C ASP A 278 -4.45 18.36 6.78
N SER A 279 -4.44 17.26 6.03
CA SER A 279 -5.36 16.14 6.24
C SER A 279 -5.20 15.51 7.63
N GLY A 280 -3.97 15.38 8.13
CA GLY A 280 -3.70 14.88 9.48
C GLY A 280 -4.24 15.82 10.57
N GLU A 281 -4.09 17.13 10.39
CA GLU A 281 -4.62 18.13 11.33
C GLU A 281 -6.16 18.18 11.30
N MET A 282 -6.78 18.12 10.11
CA MET A 282 -8.24 18.01 9.98
C MET A 282 -8.77 16.74 10.66
N LEU A 283 -8.08 15.62 10.48
CA LEU A 283 -8.45 14.37 11.12
C LEU A 283 -8.33 14.47 12.66
N HIS A 284 -7.27 15.10 13.17
CA HIS A 284 -7.09 15.32 14.61
C HIS A 284 -8.26 16.10 15.22
N LEU A 285 -8.69 17.19 14.56
CA LEU A 285 -9.83 17.99 15.01
C LEU A 285 -11.13 17.17 15.04
N LEU A 286 -11.37 16.35 14.01
CA LEU A 286 -12.56 15.51 13.92
C LEU A 286 -12.59 14.39 14.97
N LEU A 287 -11.43 13.84 15.34
CA LEU A 287 -11.30 12.85 16.42
C LEU A 287 -11.58 13.46 17.80
N ASN A 288 -11.35 14.76 17.97
CA ASN A 288 -11.58 15.47 19.23
C ASN A 288 -13.03 16.04 19.35
N GLN A 289 -13.95 15.67 18.46
CA GLN A 289 -15.36 16.08 18.57
C GLN A 289 -15.95 15.66 19.93
N GLU A 290 -16.49 16.63 20.67
CA GLU A 290 -17.02 16.36 22.02
C GLU A 290 -18.44 15.76 21.99
N ASN A 291 -19.24 16.05 20.96
CA ASN A 291 -20.60 15.53 20.87
C ASN A 291 -20.64 14.12 20.27
N THR A 292 -20.61 13.10 21.12
CA THR A 292 -20.60 11.69 20.73
C THR A 292 -21.98 11.01 20.76
N LEU A 293 -23.08 11.77 20.84
CA LEU A 293 -24.42 11.20 21.06
C LEU A 293 -25.05 10.50 19.84
N LYS A 294 -24.50 10.68 18.64
CA LYS A 294 -25.07 10.20 17.37
C LYS A 294 -24.33 8.95 16.88
N ILE A 295 -23.57 9.00 15.77
CA ILE A 295 -22.85 7.82 15.24
C ILE A 295 -22.03 7.12 16.33
N PRO A 296 -21.19 7.81 17.14
CA PRO A 296 -20.42 7.12 18.17
C PRO A 296 -21.27 6.39 19.22
N GLY A 297 -22.50 6.86 19.47
CA GLY A 297 -23.42 6.24 20.43
C GLY A 297 -24.02 4.91 19.96
N GLY A 298 -23.92 4.60 18.66
CA GLY A 298 -24.36 3.32 18.07
C GLY A 298 -23.23 2.30 17.90
N LEU A 299 -22.00 2.62 18.30
CA LEU A 299 -20.83 1.77 18.10
C LEU A 299 -20.44 1.04 19.39
N PRO A 300 -19.72 -0.09 19.29
CA PRO A 300 -19.07 -0.71 20.44
C PRO A 300 -18.11 0.23 21.17
N ASP A 301 -17.91 -0.01 22.47
CA ASP A 301 -16.97 0.76 23.29
C ASP A 301 -15.53 0.66 22.72
N GLY A 302 -14.90 1.81 22.51
CA GLY A 302 -13.49 1.92 22.12
C GLY A 302 -13.23 2.08 20.63
N ILE A 303 -14.28 2.07 19.80
CA ILE A 303 -14.17 2.43 18.39
C ILE A 303 -13.90 3.93 18.24
N GLU A 304 -12.81 4.26 17.55
CA GLU A 304 -12.46 5.65 17.26
C GLU A 304 -13.33 6.17 16.12
N VAL A 305 -13.83 7.41 16.26
CA VAL A 305 -14.68 8.06 15.27
C VAL A 305 -14.19 9.48 15.05
N ALA A 306 -13.77 9.80 13.84
CA ALA A 306 -13.48 11.16 13.42
C ALA A 306 -14.74 11.73 12.76
N HIS A 307 -15.47 12.62 13.44
CA HIS A 307 -16.80 13.03 12.96
C HIS A 307 -17.18 14.48 13.23
N LYS A 308 -18.23 14.91 12.52
CA LYS A 308 -18.89 16.18 12.75
C LYS A 308 -20.40 15.99 12.81
N THR A 309 -20.96 16.50 13.90
CA THR A 309 -22.42 16.59 14.10
C THR A 309 -23.01 17.86 13.49
N GLY A 310 -24.29 17.81 13.12
CA GLY A 310 -25.11 18.98 12.81
C GLY A 310 -26.54 18.82 13.31
N GLU A 311 -27.10 19.85 13.94
CA GLU A 311 -28.45 19.77 14.49
C GLU A 311 -29.18 21.11 14.52
N THR A 312 -30.49 21.03 14.32
CA THR A 312 -31.46 22.03 14.79
C THR A 312 -32.64 21.30 15.43
N THR A 313 -33.75 22.00 15.68
CA THR A 313 -35.01 21.35 16.06
C THR A 313 -35.54 20.43 14.96
N GLU A 314 -35.33 20.78 13.69
CA GLU A 314 -35.96 20.14 12.52
C GLU A 314 -35.03 19.21 11.75
N VAL A 315 -33.73 19.22 12.07
CA VAL A 315 -32.73 18.38 11.41
C VAL A 315 -31.77 17.76 12.42
N GLN A 316 -31.33 16.53 12.14
CA GLN A 316 -30.32 15.81 12.90
C GLN A 316 -29.37 15.10 11.94
N HIS A 317 -28.10 15.44 12.01
CA HIS A 317 -27.06 14.97 11.10
C HIS A 317 -25.81 14.56 11.85
N ASP A 318 -25.07 13.61 11.27
CA ASP A 318 -23.73 13.26 11.69
C ASP A 318 -22.98 12.67 10.49
N ALA A 319 -21.69 12.97 10.37
CA ALA A 319 -20.85 12.47 9.29
C ALA A 319 -19.46 12.17 9.84
N GLY A 320 -19.00 10.93 9.67
CA GLY A 320 -17.74 10.50 10.25
C GLY A 320 -17.02 9.38 9.53
N ILE A 321 -15.74 9.25 9.86
CA ILE A 321 -14.86 8.12 9.55
C ILE A 321 -14.84 7.25 10.81
N ILE A 322 -15.16 5.97 10.66
CA ILE A 322 -15.20 4.97 11.73
C ILE A 322 -14.02 4.04 11.52
N TYR A 323 -13.19 3.89 12.56
CA TYR A 323 -12.04 3.00 12.56
C TYR A 323 -12.42 1.62 13.10
N GLY A 324 -12.82 0.73 12.19
CA GLY A 324 -13.35 -0.60 12.53
C GLY A 324 -12.26 -1.61 12.89
N GLU A 325 -12.67 -2.76 13.41
CA GLU A 325 -11.74 -3.86 13.73
C GLU A 325 -11.24 -4.61 12.48
N ASN A 326 -12.08 -4.70 11.43
CA ASN A 326 -11.80 -5.36 10.17
C ASN A 326 -11.58 -4.35 9.04
N THR A 327 -12.50 -3.40 8.85
CA THR A 327 -12.38 -2.34 7.84
C THR A 327 -12.82 -0.98 8.37
N ASP A 328 -12.10 0.05 7.94
CA ASP A 328 -12.46 1.43 8.16
C ASP A 328 -13.54 1.85 7.15
N PHE A 329 -14.51 2.65 7.59
CA PHE A 329 -15.59 3.09 6.73
C PHE A 329 -16.04 4.52 7.02
N ILE A 330 -16.71 5.13 6.05
CA ILE A 330 -17.34 6.44 6.19
C ILE A 330 -18.84 6.23 6.27
N LEU A 331 -19.47 6.87 7.24
CA LEU A 331 -20.91 6.94 7.41
C LEU A 331 -21.35 8.39 7.51
N CYS A 332 -22.20 8.82 6.58
CA CYS A 332 -22.86 10.12 6.65
C CYS A 332 -24.37 9.92 6.74
N ILE A 333 -24.98 10.46 7.78
CA ILE A 333 -26.42 10.41 8.02
C ILE A 333 -26.94 11.84 8.09
N MET A 334 -27.91 12.17 7.23
CA MET A 334 -28.62 13.43 7.27
C MET A 334 -30.12 13.19 7.33
N VAL A 335 -30.74 13.64 8.43
CA VAL A 335 -32.19 13.57 8.64
C VAL A 335 -32.80 14.97 8.71
N ASP A 336 -33.82 15.24 7.91
CA ASP A 336 -34.67 16.43 8.01
C ASP A 336 -36.16 16.05 8.14
N ASP A 337 -37.04 17.05 8.31
CA ASP A 337 -38.47 16.86 8.57
C ASP A 337 -38.77 16.08 9.87
N VAL A 338 -37.94 16.27 10.89
CA VAL A 338 -38.12 15.65 12.21
C VAL A 338 -38.65 16.64 13.23
N THR A 339 -39.43 16.14 14.19
CA THR A 339 -40.04 16.99 15.23
C THR A 339 -39.32 16.91 16.59
N SER A 340 -38.44 15.93 16.77
CA SER A 340 -37.66 15.77 18.00
C SER A 340 -36.42 14.90 17.81
N ALA A 341 -35.27 15.40 18.27
CA ALA A 341 -34.01 14.65 18.29
C ALA A 341 -34.10 13.33 19.08
N ALA A 342 -34.94 13.27 20.12
CA ALA A 342 -35.03 12.11 21.01
C ALA A 342 -35.56 10.84 20.30
N TYR A 343 -36.32 10.99 19.22
CA TYR A 343 -36.76 9.85 18.41
C TYR A 343 -35.74 9.45 17.35
N VAL A 344 -34.89 10.39 16.93
CA VAL A 344 -33.92 10.18 15.85
C VAL A 344 -32.64 9.51 16.34
N TYR A 345 -32.18 9.79 17.57
CA TYR A 345 -30.92 9.20 18.06
C TYR A 345 -30.94 7.67 18.09
N PRO A 346 -31.98 6.99 18.63
CA PRO A 346 -32.03 5.54 18.58
C PRO A 346 -31.99 4.97 17.15
N GLN A 347 -32.59 5.67 16.18
CA GLN A 347 -32.58 5.25 14.77
C GLN A 347 -31.20 5.45 14.12
N ILE A 348 -30.50 6.54 14.46
CA ILE A 348 -29.09 6.73 14.08
C ILE A 348 -28.24 5.61 14.67
N HIS A 349 -28.47 5.24 15.94
CA HIS A 349 -27.73 4.16 16.60
C HIS A 349 -27.97 2.82 15.91
N GLU A 350 -29.23 2.48 15.63
CA GLU A 350 -29.61 1.24 14.93
C GLU A 350 -28.99 1.15 13.53
N LEU A 351 -29.03 2.22 12.73
CA LEU A 351 -28.34 2.25 11.43
C LEU A 351 -26.83 2.11 11.59
N THR A 352 -26.25 2.77 12.59
CA THR A 352 -24.81 2.70 12.84
C THR A 352 -24.37 1.28 13.22
N GLU A 353 -25.11 0.63 14.12
CA GLU A 353 -24.88 -0.75 14.55
C GLU A 353 -25.01 -1.71 13.34
N THR A 354 -26.05 -1.53 12.51
CA THR A 354 -26.26 -2.33 11.29
C THR A 354 -25.10 -2.21 10.31
N VAL A 355 -24.61 -0.99 10.06
CA VAL A 355 -23.45 -0.76 9.18
C VAL A 355 -22.19 -1.35 9.80
N TYR A 356 -21.97 -1.16 11.10
CA TYR A 356 -20.80 -1.68 11.77
C TYR A 356 -20.75 -3.20 11.72
N ASP A 357 -21.83 -3.89 12.11
CA ASP A 357 -21.93 -5.35 12.12
C ASP A 357 -21.80 -5.99 10.72
N ALA A 358 -22.24 -5.29 9.67
CA ALA A 358 -22.10 -5.75 8.29
C ALA A 358 -20.64 -5.68 7.80
N LEU A 359 -19.85 -4.73 8.32
CA LEU A 359 -18.49 -4.46 7.88
C LEU A 359 -17.42 -4.99 8.85
N ASN A 360 -17.75 -5.27 10.11
CA ASN A 360 -16.84 -5.62 11.21
C ASN A 360 -17.42 -6.73 12.08
#